data_AF-K9WCI6-F1
#
_entry.id   AF-K9WCI6-F1
#
_cell.length_a   1.000
_cell.length_b   1.000
_cell.length_c   1.000
_cell.angle_alpha   90.00
_cell.angle_beta   90.00
_cell.angle_gamma   90.00
#
_symmetry.space_group_name_H-M   'P 1'
#
loop_
_entity.id
_entity.type
_entity.pdbx_description
1 polymer ?
#
loop_
_entity_poly.entity_id
_entity_poly.type
_entity_poly.pdbx_seq_one_letter_code
_entity_poly.pdbx_strand_id
1 'polypeptide(L)'
;MKSSPVYSPFTALALKVVGLIMIVSSLVDYIFLAIPLNAGQRAWQLAYVGQLVDRGILPMVGIAFLLLGYWLESSMGAPASEGRSLVQDLRFWALLLSSLLGLIFLLVLPLHINNVVQQSDAELKQLNDRVTLAQSQIEGRAQQIGALVKDPKGLAQLKQQLTELNQALESGRVPAEQQPQAKAYQQLLQTITQNPTKAISQEVDAAKAKIIKEKQDLENQTKTGAMKSALRTGLSSLLLAIGYITIGWSGLRNAGR
;
A
#
# COMPACT_ATOMS: atom_id res chain seq x y z
N MET A 1 -7.43 -38.57 -35.02
CA MET A 1 -8.51 -38.50 -34.01
C MET A 1 -9.65 -37.68 -34.60
N LYS A 2 -10.81 -38.30 -34.84
CA LYS A 2 -12.02 -37.61 -35.33
C LYS A 2 -12.73 -36.99 -34.12
N SER A 3 -12.71 -35.66 -33.98
CA SER A 3 -13.50 -34.94 -32.99
C SER A 3 -14.98 -35.02 -33.38
N SER A 4 -15.83 -35.52 -32.47
CA SER A 4 -17.26 -35.69 -32.71
C SER A 4 -17.95 -34.34 -32.96
N PRO A 5 -18.72 -34.18 -34.06
CA PRO A 5 -19.26 -32.89 -34.54
C PRO A 5 -20.35 -32.27 -33.65
N VAL A 6 -20.84 -32.98 -32.62
CA VAL A 6 -21.98 -32.56 -31.80
C VAL A 6 -21.58 -31.64 -30.62
N TYR A 7 -20.36 -31.77 -30.08
CA TYR A 7 -19.92 -30.98 -28.92
C TYR A 7 -19.35 -29.60 -29.28
N SER A 8 -19.05 -29.40 -30.55
CA SER A 8 -18.30 -28.24 -31.03
C SER A 8 -19.12 -26.94 -31.12
N PRO A 9 -20.40 -26.95 -31.56
CA PRO A 9 -21.26 -25.75 -31.56
C PRO A 9 -21.64 -25.29 -30.14
N PHE A 10 -21.94 -26.24 -29.25
CA PHE A 10 -22.23 -25.95 -27.84
C PHE A 10 -21.02 -25.32 -27.15
N THR A 11 -19.82 -25.83 -27.40
CA THR A 11 -18.58 -25.26 -26.87
C THR A 11 -18.35 -23.82 -27.35
N ALA A 12 -18.56 -23.55 -28.65
CA ALA A 12 -18.45 -22.20 -29.20
C ALA A 12 -19.45 -21.21 -28.56
N LEU A 13 -20.70 -21.63 -28.37
CA LEU A 13 -21.72 -20.83 -27.70
C LEU A 13 -21.37 -20.58 -26.23
N ALA A 14 -20.93 -21.62 -25.51
CA ALA A 14 -20.52 -21.51 -24.11
C ALA A 14 -19.36 -20.52 -23.93
N LEU A 15 -18.33 -20.58 -24.77
CA LEU A 15 -17.20 -19.65 -24.75
C LEU A 15 -17.63 -18.19 -24.96
N LYS A 16 -18.52 -17.95 -25.94
CA LYS A 16 -19.05 -16.60 -26.20
C LYS A 16 -19.87 -16.06 -25.02
N VAL A 17 -20.77 -16.88 -24.46
CA VAL A 17 -21.63 -16.48 -23.34
C VAL A 17 -20.80 -16.22 -22.09
N VAL A 18 -19.90 -17.14 -21.72
CA VAL A 18 -19.01 -16.96 -20.56
C VAL A 18 -18.12 -15.75 -20.75
N GLY A 19 -17.51 -15.61 -21.94
CA GLY A 19 -16.66 -14.46 -22.26
C GLY A 19 -17.41 -13.12 -22.13
N LEU A 20 -18.63 -13.05 -22.67
CA LEU A 20 -19.49 -11.87 -22.57
C LEU A 20 -19.86 -11.55 -21.11
N ILE A 21 -20.25 -12.55 -20.33
CA ILE A 21 -20.59 -12.36 -18.91
C ILE A 21 -19.38 -11.84 -18.14
N MET A 22 -18.17 -12.38 -18.38
CA MET A 22 -16.95 -11.92 -17.72
C MET A 22 -16.65 -10.45 -18.05
N ILE A 23 -16.78 -10.06 -19.32
CA ILE A 23 -16.58 -8.66 -19.75
C ILE A 23 -17.59 -7.75 -19.05
N VAL A 24 -18.89 -8.05 -19.18
CA VAL A 24 -19.95 -7.19 -18.61
C VAL A 24 -19.84 -7.11 -17.10
N SER A 25 -19.62 -8.24 -16.42
CA SER A 25 -19.44 -8.29 -14.96
C SER A 25 -18.25 -7.43 -14.52
N SER A 26 -17.12 -7.52 -15.22
CA SER A 26 -15.94 -6.68 -14.91
C SER A 26 -16.19 -5.18 -15.11
N LEU A 27 -16.93 -4.79 -16.15
CA LEU A 27 -17.26 -3.39 -16.40
C LEU A 27 -18.20 -2.84 -15.34
N VAL A 28 -19.21 -3.62 -14.95
CA VAL A 28 -20.12 -3.27 -13.85
C VAL A 28 -19.33 -3.10 -12.55
N ASP A 29 -18.42 -4.03 -12.26
CA ASP A 29 -17.54 -3.95 -11.09
C ASP A 29 -16.67 -2.69 -11.08
N TYR A 30 -16.12 -2.28 -12.23
CA TYR A 30 -15.36 -1.02 -12.34
C TYR A 30 -16.22 0.21 -12.09
N ILE A 31 -17.49 0.20 -12.52
CA ILE A 31 -18.43 1.29 -12.25
C ILE A 31 -18.75 1.36 -10.75
N PHE A 32 -19.02 0.23 -10.11
CA PHE A 32 -19.26 0.19 -8.65
C PHE A 32 -18.03 0.62 -7.85
N LEU A 33 -16.85 0.21 -8.29
CA LEU A 33 -15.58 0.60 -7.68
C LEU A 33 -15.35 2.11 -7.73
N ALA A 34 -15.88 2.79 -8.76
CA ALA A 34 -15.74 4.24 -8.89
C ALA A 34 -16.57 5.02 -7.85
N ILE A 35 -17.48 4.37 -7.11
CA ILE A 35 -18.37 5.02 -6.14
C ILE A 35 -17.78 4.92 -4.71
N PRO A 36 -17.65 6.01 -3.95
CA PRO A 36 -18.00 7.40 -4.30
C PRO A 36 -16.94 8.03 -5.21
N LEU A 37 -17.37 8.70 -6.29
CA LEU A 37 -16.44 9.27 -7.27
C LEU A 37 -15.69 10.45 -6.67
N ASN A 38 -14.42 10.23 -6.34
CA ASN A 38 -13.57 11.25 -5.73
C ASN A 38 -12.20 11.34 -6.41
N ALA A 39 -12.25 11.60 -7.72
CA ALA A 39 -11.06 11.74 -8.56
C ALA A 39 -10.12 12.88 -8.15
N GLY A 40 -10.50 13.76 -7.23
CA GLY A 40 -9.61 14.78 -6.67
C GLY A 40 -8.74 14.29 -5.50
N GLN A 41 -9.13 13.19 -4.84
CA GLN A 41 -8.41 12.68 -3.68
C GLN A 41 -7.40 11.58 -4.08
N ARG A 42 -6.13 11.78 -3.69
CA ARG A 42 -5.04 10.82 -3.97
C ARG A 42 -5.33 9.43 -3.40
N ALA A 43 -5.90 9.35 -2.20
CA ALA A 43 -6.27 8.09 -1.56
C ALA A 43 -7.29 7.30 -2.40
N TRP A 44 -8.30 7.98 -2.95
CA TRP A 44 -9.26 7.37 -3.87
C TRP A 44 -8.58 6.93 -5.16
N GLN A 45 -7.74 7.78 -5.76
CA GLN A 45 -7.01 7.43 -6.99
C GLN A 45 -6.13 6.19 -6.81
N LEU A 46 -5.39 6.10 -5.69
CA LEU A 46 -4.54 4.96 -5.37
C LEU A 46 -5.35 3.67 -5.18
N ALA A 47 -6.46 3.74 -4.43
CA ALA A 47 -7.32 2.60 -4.18
C ALA A 47 -8.03 2.12 -5.46
N TYR A 48 -8.61 3.05 -6.22
CA TYR A 48 -9.29 2.77 -7.48
C TYR A 48 -8.34 2.14 -8.50
N VAL A 49 -7.17 2.75 -8.72
CA VAL A 49 -6.16 2.23 -9.65
C VAL A 49 -5.66 0.86 -9.23
N GLY A 50 -5.34 0.67 -7.94
CA GLY A 50 -4.87 -0.63 -7.45
C GLY A 50 -5.88 -1.75 -7.73
N GLN A 51 -7.15 -1.51 -7.40
CA GLN A 51 -8.22 -2.49 -7.62
C GLN A 51 -8.54 -2.69 -9.11
N LEU A 52 -8.51 -1.62 -9.91
CA LEU A 52 -8.69 -1.70 -11.36
C LEU A 52 -7.61 -2.56 -12.02
N VAL A 53 -6.35 -2.41 -11.60
CA VAL A 53 -5.22 -3.21 -12.11
C VAL A 53 -5.31 -4.66 -11.61
N ASP A 54 -5.60 -4.87 -10.33
CA ASP A 54 -5.72 -6.22 -9.76
C ASP A 54 -6.84 -7.05 -10.44
N ARG A 55 -7.93 -6.39 -10.86
CA ARG A 55 -9.08 -7.02 -11.54
C ARG A 55 -9.00 -6.93 -13.08
N GLY A 56 -7.97 -6.25 -13.61
CA GLY A 56 -7.77 -5.97 -15.02
C GLY A 56 -7.65 -7.21 -15.92
N ILE A 57 -7.31 -8.37 -15.35
CA ILE A 57 -7.17 -9.62 -16.09
C ILE A 57 -8.52 -10.26 -16.45
N LEU A 58 -9.57 -10.00 -15.67
CA LEU A 58 -10.89 -10.61 -15.84
C LEU A 58 -11.54 -10.25 -17.21
N PRO A 59 -11.61 -8.97 -17.62
CA PRO A 59 -12.11 -8.63 -18.95
C PRO A 59 -11.23 -9.20 -20.07
N MET A 60 -9.91 -9.31 -19.87
CA MET A 60 -8.98 -9.83 -20.87
C MET A 60 -9.27 -11.29 -21.18
N VAL A 61 -9.46 -12.11 -20.15
CA VAL A 61 -9.85 -13.52 -20.31
C VAL A 61 -11.23 -13.61 -20.96
N GLY A 62 -12.17 -12.74 -20.60
CA GLY A 62 -13.48 -12.67 -21.23
C GLY A 62 -13.40 -12.39 -22.73
N ILE A 63 -12.56 -11.43 -23.15
CA ILE A 63 -12.31 -11.12 -24.57
C ILE A 63 -11.66 -12.32 -25.28
N ALA A 64 -10.68 -12.98 -24.65
CA ALA A 64 -10.03 -14.15 -25.22
C ALA A 64 -11.03 -15.29 -25.47
N PHE A 65 -11.91 -15.60 -24.50
CA PHE A 65 -12.96 -16.62 -24.67
C PHE A 65 -13.97 -16.25 -25.75
N LEU A 66 -14.37 -14.98 -25.81
CA LEU A 66 -15.26 -14.48 -26.86
C LEU A 66 -14.63 -14.69 -28.25
N LEU A 67 -13.38 -14.27 -28.44
CA LEU A 67 -12.66 -14.43 -29.71
C LEU A 67 -12.45 -15.91 -30.08
N LEU A 68 -12.07 -16.77 -29.12
CA LEU A 68 -11.93 -18.21 -29.33
C LEU A 68 -13.25 -18.87 -29.73
N GLY A 69 -14.38 -18.45 -29.12
CA GLY A 69 -15.70 -18.95 -29.47
C GLY A 69 -16.09 -18.60 -30.91
N TYR A 70 -15.76 -17.40 -31.38
CA TYR A 70 -15.96 -17.02 -32.79
C TYR A 70 -15.01 -17.77 -33.75
N TRP A 71 -13.75 -17.95 -33.36
CA TRP A 71 -12.78 -18.70 -34.16
C TRP A 71 -13.20 -20.17 -34.34
N LEU A 72 -13.67 -20.80 -33.26
CA LEU A 72 -14.16 -22.17 -33.29
C LEU A 72 -15.37 -22.31 -34.22
N GLU A 73 -16.31 -21.37 -34.18
CA GLU A 73 -17.46 -21.34 -35.08
C GLU A 73 -17.07 -21.20 -36.55
N SER A 74 -16.13 -20.30 -36.87
CA SER A 74 -15.63 -20.13 -38.23
C SER A 74 -14.87 -21.37 -38.75
N SER A 75 -14.15 -22.08 -37.88
CA SER A 75 -13.39 -23.28 -38.25
C SER A 75 -14.28 -24.50 -38.51
N MET A 76 -15.55 -24.45 -38.10
CA MET A 76 -16.53 -25.51 -38.30
C MET A 76 -17.33 -25.38 -39.61
N GLY A 77 -17.05 -24.38 -40.45
CA GLY A 77 -17.80 -24.15 -41.69
C GLY A 77 -19.25 -23.71 -41.46
N ALA A 78 -19.60 -23.27 -40.24
CA ALA A 78 -20.83 -22.51 -40.04
C ALA A 78 -20.77 -21.28 -40.95
N PRO A 79 -21.86 -20.91 -41.66
CA PRO A 79 -21.84 -19.78 -42.54
C PRO A 79 -21.34 -18.57 -41.75
N ALA A 80 -20.19 -18.04 -42.13
CA ALA A 80 -19.78 -16.73 -41.68
C ALA A 80 -20.98 -15.83 -41.91
N SER A 81 -21.38 -15.05 -40.92
CA SER A 81 -22.45 -14.08 -41.08
C SER A 81 -21.99 -13.00 -42.07
N GLU A 82 -21.95 -13.33 -43.36
CA GLU A 82 -21.40 -12.59 -44.52
C GLU A 82 -22.19 -11.33 -44.86
N GLY A 83 -23.07 -10.85 -43.97
CA GLY A 83 -23.88 -9.66 -44.18
C GLY A 83 -24.05 -8.75 -42.97
N ARG A 84 -23.38 -9.03 -41.83
CA ARG A 84 -23.45 -8.13 -40.68
C ARG A 84 -22.42 -7.02 -40.81
N SER A 85 -22.86 -5.77 -40.74
CA SER A 85 -21.96 -4.62 -40.68
C SER A 85 -20.99 -4.75 -39.51
N LEU A 86 -19.78 -4.22 -39.64
CA LEU A 86 -18.74 -4.21 -38.59
C LEU A 86 -19.26 -3.73 -37.23
N VAL A 87 -20.26 -2.85 -37.20
CA VAL A 87 -20.86 -2.28 -35.98
C VAL A 87 -21.84 -3.25 -35.30
N GLN A 88 -22.40 -4.21 -36.04
CA GLN A 88 -23.26 -5.27 -35.50
C GLN A 88 -22.46 -6.49 -35.03
N ASP A 89 -21.15 -6.51 -35.25
CA ASP A 89 -20.28 -7.60 -34.80
C ASP A 89 -19.77 -7.33 -33.38
N LEU A 90 -20.13 -8.20 -32.45
CA LEU A 90 -19.68 -8.13 -31.06
C LEU A 90 -18.14 -8.23 -30.95
N ARG A 91 -17.47 -8.87 -31.92
CA ARG A 91 -16.01 -8.93 -32.00
C ARG A 91 -15.40 -7.53 -32.13
N PHE A 92 -16.01 -6.66 -32.94
CA PHE A 92 -15.52 -5.31 -33.14
C PHE A 92 -15.54 -4.52 -31.82
N TRP A 93 -16.65 -4.60 -31.07
CA TRP A 93 -16.78 -3.96 -29.77
C TRP A 93 -15.80 -4.51 -28.74
N ALA A 94 -15.56 -5.83 -28.73
CA ALA A 94 -14.57 -6.45 -27.84
C ALA A 94 -13.14 -5.98 -28.17
N LEU A 95 -12.80 -5.84 -29.44
CA LEU A 95 -11.49 -5.35 -29.89
C LEU A 95 -11.28 -3.86 -29.62
N LEU A 96 -12.32 -3.04 -29.85
CA LEU A 96 -12.32 -1.62 -29.51
C LEU A 96 -12.15 -1.43 -28.00
N LEU A 97 -12.91 -2.19 -27.20
CA LEU A 97 -12.79 -2.19 -25.75
C LEU A 97 -11.38 -2.62 -25.31
N SER A 98 -10.81 -3.65 -25.94
CA SER A 98 -9.44 -4.08 -25.68
C SER A 98 -8.45 -2.94 -25.92
N SER A 99 -8.53 -2.26 -27.05
CA SER A 99 -7.63 -1.13 -27.36
C SER A 99 -7.80 0.02 -26.35
N LEU A 100 -9.04 0.32 -25.95
CA LEU A 100 -9.35 1.36 -24.97
C LEU A 100 -8.76 1.01 -23.58
N LEU A 101 -9.00 -0.22 -23.09
CA LEU A 101 -8.45 -0.68 -21.82
C LEU A 101 -6.92 -0.70 -21.84
N GLY A 102 -6.30 -1.11 -22.95
CA GLY A 102 -4.85 -1.08 -23.12
C GLY A 102 -4.28 0.32 -22.97
N LEU A 103 -4.93 1.32 -23.56
CA LEU A 103 -4.57 2.73 -23.40
C LEU A 103 -4.77 3.22 -21.96
N ILE A 104 -5.89 2.85 -21.33
CA ILE A 104 -6.16 3.20 -19.92
C ILE A 104 -5.06 2.64 -19.00
N PHE A 105 -4.73 1.36 -19.12
CA PHE A 105 -3.69 0.74 -18.28
C PHE A 105 -2.29 1.34 -18.52
N LEU A 106 -2.03 1.82 -19.75
CA LEU A 106 -0.80 2.55 -20.06
C LEU A 106 -0.76 3.94 -19.38
N LEU A 107 -1.87 4.68 -19.41
CA LEU A 107 -1.99 6.01 -18.78
C LEU A 107 -2.00 5.96 -17.25
N VAL A 108 -2.55 4.89 -16.68
CA VAL A 108 -2.61 4.68 -15.23
C VAL A 108 -1.22 4.51 -14.61
N LEU A 109 -0.26 3.96 -15.36
CA LEU A 109 1.11 3.73 -14.88
C LEU A 109 1.80 5.02 -14.38
N PRO A 110 2.00 6.08 -15.20
CA PRO A 110 2.65 7.30 -14.74
C PRO A 110 1.84 8.00 -13.64
N LEU A 111 0.51 7.93 -13.70
CA LEU A 111 -0.38 8.51 -12.69
C LEU A 111 -0.21 7.84 -11.33
N HIS A 112 -0.19 6.50 -11.28
CA HIS A 112 -0.03 5.73 -10.05
C HIS A 112 1.33 6.01 -9.40
N ILE A 113 2.41 5.99 -10.19
CA ILE A 113 3.76 6.24 -9.69
C ILE A 113 3.85 7.63 -9.06
N ASN A 114 3.34 8.66 -9.75
CA ASN A 114 3.34 10.04 -9.23
C ASN A 114 2.58 10.15 -7.90
N ASN A 115 1.42 9.49 -7.78
CA ASN A 115 0.64 9.50 -6.56
C ASN A 115 1.33 8.78 -5.40
N VAL A 116 1.95 7.62 -5.67
CA VAL A 116 2.69 6.86 -4.66
C VAL A 116 3.87 7.67 -4.12
N VAL A 117 4.62 8.35 -5.00
CA VAL A 117 5.73 9.23 -4.59
C VAL A 117 5.23 10.38 -3.73
N GLN A 118 4.19 11.10 -4.18
CA GLN A 118 3.64 12.21 -3.39
C GLN A 118 3.09 11.77 -2.04
N GLN A 119 2.47 10.60 -1.95
CA GLN A 119 1.99 10.02 -0.70
C GLN A 119 3.15 9.70 0.24
N SER A 120 4.20 9.06 -0.30
CA SER A 120 5.44 8.78 0.44
C SER A 120 6.08 10.05 0.97
N ASP A 121 6.19 11.10 0.15
CA ASP A 121 6.78 12.38 0.55
C ASP A 121 5.96 13.07 1.65
N ALA A 122 4.62 13.00 1.56
CA ALA A 122 3.74 13.52 2.59
C ALA A 122 3.90 12.76 3.92
N GLU A 123 3.99 11.44 3.88
CA GLU A 123 4.20 10.60 5.06
C GLU A 123 5.57 10.83 5.69
N LEU A 124 6.63 10.95 4.88
CA LEU A 124 7.99 11.27 5.32
C LEU A 124 8.05 12.66 5.96
N LYS A 125 7.35 13.65 5.40
CA LYS A 125 7.25 14.99 5.99
C LYS A 125 6.56 14.95 7.36
N GLN A 126 5.41 14.29 7.45
CA GLN A 126 4.70 14.12 8.74
C GLN A 126 5.54 13.35 9.76
N LEU A 127 6.29 12.34 9.34
CA LEU A 127 7.23 11.62 10.19
C LEU A 127 8.33 12.55 10.72
N ASN A 128 8.92 13.37 9.85
CA ASN A 128 9.95 14.32 10.26
C ASN A 128 9.40 15.35 11.25
N ASP A 129 8.22 15.92 10.99
CA ASP A 129 7.56 16.87 11.90
C ASP A 129 7.28 16.23 13.29
N ARG A 130 6.81 14.98 13.32
CA ARG A 130 6.61 14.22 14.56
C ARG A 130 7.92 13.99 15.32
N VAL A 131 8.99 13.65 14.62
CA VAL A 131 10.32 13.44 15.22
C VAL A 131 10.86 14.75 15.79
N THR A 132 10.77 15.86 15.06
CA THR A 132 11.19 17.18 15.53
C THR A 132 10.41 17.59 16.79
N LEU A 133 9.08 17.38 16.81
CA LEU A 133 8.26 17.66 17.98
C LEU A 133 8.66 16.78 19.17
N ALA A 134 8.87 15.48 18.97
CA ALA A 134 9.28 14.56 20.03
C ALA A 134 10.66 14.91 20.62
N GLN A 135 11.62 15.28 19.76
CA GLN A 135 12.94 15.74 20.20
C GLN A 135 12.85 17.02 21.03
N SER A 136 12.06 18.01 20.56
CA SER A 136 11.85 19.26 21.29
C SER A 136 11.18 19.03 22.66
N GLN A 137 10.23 18.09 22.76
CA GLN A 137 9.62 17.74 24.04
C GLN A 137 10.61 17.09 25.01
N ILE A 138 11.50 16.21 24.54
CA ILE A 138 12.55 15.60 25.37
C ILE A 138 13.52 16.67 25.87
N GLU A 139 13.97 17.56 24.98
CA GLU A 139 14.85 18.67 25.34
C GLU A 139 14.20 19.61 26.36
N GLY A 140 12.93 19.97 26.16
CA GLY A 140 12.18 20.80 27.09
C GLY A 140 12.06 20.16 28.48
N ARG A 141 11.74 18.86 28.56
CA ARG A 141 11.71 18.12 29.83
C ARG A 141 13.09 18.06 30.48
N ALA A 142 14.14 17.79 29.71
CA ALA A 142 15.50 17.75 30.21
C ALA A 142 15.96 19.10 30.77
N GLN A 143 15.60 20.20 30.12
CA GLN A 143 15.87 21.56 30.61
C GLN A 143 15.12 21.85 31.91
N GLN A 144 13.85 21.44 32.02
CA GLN A 144 13.06 21.57 33.25
C GLN A 144 13.70 20.79 34.41
N ILE A 145 14.01 19.50 34.20
CA ILE A 145 14.66 18.66 35.21
C ILE A 145 16.04 19.24 35.56
N GLY A 146 16.82 19.68 34.57
CA GLY A 146 18.11 20.33 34.78
C GLY A 146 18.01 21.61 35.61
N ALA A 147 16.95 22.40 35.45
CA ALA A 147 16.69 23.59 36.28
C ALA A 147 16.31 23.20 37.72
N LEU A 148 15.44 22.20 37.90
CA LEU A 148 15.05 21.65 39.21
C LEU A 148 16.23 21.12 40.01
N VAL A 149 17.18 20.47 39.35
CA VAL A 149 18.35 19.91 40.04
C VAL A 149 19.46 20.95 40.28
N LYS A 150 19.48 22.05 39.51
CA LYS A 150 20.31 23.22 39.82
C LYS A 150 19.79 24.03 41.00
N ASP A 151 18.48 23.95 41.31
CA ASP A 151 17.91 24.55 42.52
C ASP A 151 18.31 23.73 43.76
N PRO A 152 19.02 24.33 44.74
CA PRO A 152 19.42 23.64 45.97
C PRO A 152 18.24 23.06 46.77
N LYS A 153 17.03 23.62 46.66
CA LYS A 153 15.83 23.05 47.31
C LYS A 153 15.35 21.78 46.62
N GLY A 154 15.38 21.75 45.28
CA GLY A 154 14.98 20.57 44.49
C GLY A 154 15.96 19.41 44.68
N LEU A 155 17.27 19.69 44.65
CA LEU A 155 18.29 18.67 44.91
C LEU A 155 18.24 18.13 46.35
N ALA A 156 17.86 18.96 47.33
CA ALA A 156 17.63 18.51 48.71
C ALA A 156 16.43 17.56 48.84
N GLN A 157 15.32 17.82 48.13
CA GLN A 157 14.17 16.89 48.08
C GLN A 157 14.53 15.54 47.45
N LEU A 158 15.30 15.53 46.36
CA LEU A 158 15.77 14.28 45.75
C LEU A 158 16.69 13.48 46.69
N LYS A 159 17.60 14.16 47.40
CA LYS A 159 18.45 13.54 48.43
C LYS A 159 17.62 12.90 49.53
N GLN A 160 16.59 13.60 50.01
CA GLN A 160 15.71 13.12 51.06
C GLN A 160 14.93 11.87 50.61
N GLN A 161 14.36 11.87 49.40
CA GLN A 161 13.71 10.69 48.82
C GLN A 161 14.67 9.50 48.68
N LEU A 162 15.92 9.74 48.28
CA LEU A 162 16.93 8.69 48.20
C LEU A 162 17.23 8.09 49.60
N THR A 163 17.28 8.92 50.64
CA THR A 163 17.45 8.46 52.02
C THR A 163 16.27 7.64 52.50
N GLU A 164 15.03 8.06 52.23
CA GLU A 164 13.81 7.33 52.58
C GLU A 164 13.73 5.97 51.86
N LEU A 165 14.09 5.93 50.57
CA LEU A 165 14.11 4.70 49.78
C LEU A 165 15.17 3.71 50.29
N ASN A 166 16.38 4.20 50.63
CA ASN A 166 17.42 3.37 51.25
C ASN A 166 16.93 2.76 52.56
N GLN A 167 16.30 3.56 53.43
CA GLN A 167 15.76 3.06 54.70
C GLN A 167 14.65 2.03 54.49
N ALA A 168 13.77 2.22 53.50
CA ALA A 168 12.71 1.26 53.18
C ALA A 168 13.27 -0.08 52.65
N LEU A 169 14.33 -0.02 51.84
CA LEU A 169 15.03 -1.19 51.32
C LEU A 169 15.81 -1.94 52.41
N GLU A 170 16.52 -1.22 53.30
CA GLU A 170 17.31 -1.80 54.40
C GLU A 170 16.42 -2.38 55.51
N SER A 171 15.28 -1.74 55.79
CA SER A 171 14.32 -2.21 56.82
C SER A 171 13.42 -3.36 56.34
N GLY A 172 13.58 -3.84 55.10
CA GLY A 172 12.78 -4.93 54.54
C GLY A 172 11.30 -4.58 54.34
N ARG A 173 10.94 -3.30 54.33
CA ARG A 173 9.54 -2.84 54.13
C ARG A 173 9.09 -2.89 52.68
N VAL A 174 10.00 -3.11 51.73
CA VAL A 174 9.70 -3.28 50.31
C VAL A 174 9.38 -4.75 50.01
N PRO A 175 8.18 -5.08 49.50
CA PRO A 175 7.80 -6.43 49.10
C PRO A 175 8.83 -7.06 48.15
N ALA A 176 9.11 -8.36 48.31
CA ALA A 176 10.14 -9.07 47.53
C ALA A 176 9.94 -8.96 46.00
N GLU A 177 8.68 -8.89 45.55
CA GLU A 177 8.32 -8.72 44.13
C GLU A 177 8.70 -7.33 43.57
N GLN A 178 8.83 -6.31 44.42
CA GLN A 178 9.11 -4.93 44.02
C GLN A 178 10.58 -4.52 44.27
N GLN A 179 11.38 -5.35 44.94
CA GLN A 179 12.80 -5.11 45.16
C GLN A 179 13.62 -4.80 43.90
N PRO A 180 13.47 -5.51 42.75
CA PRO A 180 14.25 -5.18 41.56
C PRO A 180 13.93 -3.79 41.00
N GLN A 181 12.67 -3.36 41.05
CA GLN A 181 12.27 -2.00 40.64
C GLN A 181 12.78 -0.93 41.63
N ALA A 182 12.69 -1.19 42.93
CA ALA A 182 13.17 -0.28 43.96
C ALA A 182 14.70 -0.08 43.90
N LYS A 183 15.48 -1.14 43.62
CA LYS A 183 16.94 -1.05 43.40
C LYS A 183 17.28 -0.26 42.13
N ALA A 184 16.53 -0.45 41.04
CA ALA A 184 16.73 0.32 39.81
C ALA A 184 16.43 1.82 40.04
N TYR A 185 15.37 2.13 40.79
CA TYR A 185 15.01 3.50 41.17
C TYR A 185 16.05 4.14 42.11
N GLN A 186 16.60 3.38 43.05
CA GLN A 186 17.70 3.80 43.92
C GLN A 186 18.96 4.19 43.13
N GLN A 187 19.35 3.36 42.16
CA GLN A 187 20.51 3.63 41.31
C GLN A 187 20.31 4.88 40.45
N LEU A 188 19.09 5.08 39.92
CA LEU A 188 18.74 6.28 39.16
C LEU A 188 18.86 7.53 40.05
N LEU A 189 18.26 7.51 41.24
CA LEU A 189 18.31 8.61 42.20
C LEU A 189 19.76 8.91 42.64
N GLN A 190 20.58 7.89 42.92
CA GLN A 190 22.01 8.07 43.21
C GLN A 190 22.75 8.76 42.07
N THR A 191 22.52 8.32 40.83
CA THR A 191 23.19 8.89 39.64
C THR A 191 22.79 10.35 39.44
N ILE A 192 21.51 10.68 39.59
CA ILE A 192 21.00 12.06 39.50
C ILE A 192 21.54 12.92 40.65
N THR A 193 21.68 12.37 41.85
CA THR A 193 22.16 13.11 43.04
C THR A 193 23.66 13.38 42.99
N GLN A 194 24.46 12.46 42.43
CA GLN A 194 25.91 12.57 42.32
C GLN A 194 26.36 13.35 41.08
N ASN A 195 25.71 13.13 39.92
CA ASN A 195 26.07 13.75 38.65
C ASN A 195 24.82 14.07 37.81
N PRO A 196 23.99 15.03 38.25
CA PRO A 196 22.70 15.30 37.63
C PRO A 196 22.79 15.63 36.14
N THR A 197 23.79 16.41 35.76
CA THR A 197 23.99 16.82 34.37
C THR A 197 24.34 15.65 33.46
N LYS A 198 25.14 14.67 33.94
CA LYS A 198 25.52 13.49 33.15
C LYS A 198 24.39 12.46 33.03
N ALA A 199 23.62 12.26 34.09
CA ALA A 199 22.48 11.33 34.09
C ALA A 199 21.40 11.79 33.10
N ILE A 200 21.03 13.07 33.19
CA ILE A 200 20.04 13.69 32.31
C ILE A 200 20.53 13.68 30.85
N SER A 201 21.81 14.00 30.60
CA SER A 201 22.34 13.98 29.23
C SER A 201 22.34 12.57 28.63
N GLN A 202 22.75 11.55 29.39
CA GLN A 202 22.76 10.17 28.90
C GLN A 202 21.35 9.65 28.58
N GLU A 203 20.37 9.94 29.42
CA GLU A 203 18.98 9.52 29.20
C GLU A 203 18.36 10.24 27.99
N VAL A 204 18.65 11.54 27.82
CA VAL A 204 18.25 12.33 26.64
C VAL A 204 18.90 11.80 25.38
N ASP A 205 20.19 11.51 25.40
CA ASP A 205 20.93 10.98 24.25
C ASP A 205 20.42 9.59 23.86
N ALA A 206 20.14 8.73 24.83
CA ALA A 206 19.53 7.42 24.59
C ALA A 206 18.11 7.55 24.00
N ALA A 207 17.28 8.46 24.52
CA ALA A 207 15.93 8.70 24.01
C ALA A 207 15.96 9.27 22.58
N LYS A 208 16.86 10.22 22.31
CA LYS A 208 17.09 10.77 20.95
C LYS A 208 17.59 9.69 19.99
N ALA A 209 18.55 8.87 20.42
CA ALA A 209 19.07 7.77 19.61
C ALA A 209 17.97 6.76 19.25
N LYS A 210 17.07 6.44 20.19
CA LYS A 210 15.90 5.60 19.93
C LYS A 210 14.96 6.22 18.90
N ILE A 211 14.64 7.51 19.03
CA ILE A 211 13.79 8.22 18.06
C ILE A 211 14.43 8.24 16.67
N ILE A 212 15.74 8.47 16.57
CA ILE A 212 16.46 8.47 15.30
C ILE A 212 16.42 7.07 14.67
N LYS A 213 16.60 6.02 15.47
CA LYS A 213 16.50 4.63 14.99
C LYS A 213 15.08 4.33 14.48
N GLU A 214 14.05 4.67 15.26
CA GLU A 214 12.65 4.50 14.86
C GLU A 214 12.31 5.30 13.59
N LYS A 215 12.83 6.52 13.47
CA LYS A 215 12.73 7.33 12.25
C LYS A 215 13.31 6.58 11.06
N GLN A 216 14.54 6.09 11.17
CA GLN A 216 15.20 5.35 10.07
C GLN A 216 14.41 4.11 9.67
N ASP A 217 13.91 3.35 10.64
CA ASP A 217 13.11 2.14 10.38
C ASP A 217 11.80 2.49 9.65
N LEU A 218 11.09 3.53 10.10
CA LEU A 218 9.84 3.98 9.47
C LEU A 218 10.06 4.61 8.09
N GLU A 219 11.14 5.39 7.90
CA GLU A 219 11.52 5.92 6.59
C GLU A 219 11.80 4.78 5.60
N ASN A 220 12.54 3.77 6.03
CA ASN A 220 12.84 2.60 5.21
C ASN A 220 11.55 1.85 4.85
N GLN A 221 10.67 1.60 5.82
CA GLN A 221 9.38 0.95 5.57
C GLN A 221 8.50 1.73 4.59
N THR A 222 8.44 3.06 4.74
CA THR A 222 7.67 3.95 3.85
C THR A 222 8.20 3.88 2.43
N LYS A 223 9.53 4.03 2.24
CA LYS A 223 10.17 3.98 0.93
C LYS A 223 10.06 2.60 0.28
N THR A 224 10.27 1.53 1.03
CA THR A 224 10.12 0.15 0.53
C THR A 224 8.67 -0.15 0.17
N GLY A 225 7.70 0.31 0.98
CA GLY A 225 6.27 0.17 0.70
C GLY A 225 5.87 0.88 -0.59
N ALA A 226 6.30 2.14 -0.75
CA ALA A 226 6.09 2.92 -1.96
C ALA A 226 6.70 2.24 -3.19
N MET A 227 7.97 1.79 -3.10
CA MET A 227 8.62 1.10 -4.22
C MET A 227 7.93 -0.22 -4.57
N LYS A 228 7.52 -1.01 -3.57
CA LYS A 228 6.78 -2.25 -3.78
C LYS A 228 5.43 -2.00 -4.46
N SER A 229 4.70 -0.96 -4.03
CA SER A 229 3.44 -0.58 -4.65
C SER A 229 3.63 -0.13 -6.10
N ALA A 230 4.60 0.76 -6.34
CA ALA A 230 4.90 1.27 -7.67
C ALA A 230 5.32 0.15 -8.63
N LEU A 231 6.19 -0.76 -8.19
CA LEU A 231 6.62 -1.90 -8.99
C LEU A 231 5.49 -2.89 -9.24
N ARG A 232 4.77 -3.33 -8.19
CA ARG A 232 3.70 -4.32 -8.34
C ARG A 232 2.61 -3.80 -9.27
N THR A 233 2.01 -2.65 -8.94
CA THR A 233 0.92 -2.08 -9.72
C THR A 233 1.41 -1.68 -11.11
N GLY A 234 2.62 -1.12 -11.22
CA GLY A 234 3.17 -0.68 -12.50
C GLY A 234 3.53 -1.81 -13.46
N LEU A 235 4.09 -2.91 -12.95
CA LEU A 235 4.35 -4.11 -13.75
C LEU A 235 3.03 -4.76 -14.19
N SER A 236 2.07 -4.90 -13.28
CA SER A 236 0.75 -5.45 -13.61
C SER A 236 0.03 -4.59 -14.64
N SER A 237 0.04 -3.26 -14.52
CA SER A 237 -0.59 -2.39 -15.50
C SER A 237 0.09 -2.45 -16.87
N LEU A 238 1.43 -2.55 -16.90
CA LEU A 238 2.18 -2.66 -18.15
C LEU A 238 1.93 -4.00 -18.86
N LEU A 239 1.89 -5.11 -18.12
CA LEU A 239 1.53 -6.42 -18.67
C LEU A 239 0.11 -6.43 -19.23
N LEU A 240 -0.84 -5.84 -18.50
CA LEU A 240 -2.21 -5.69 -18.99
C LEU A 240 -2.26 -4.84 -20.26
N ALA A 241 -1.59 -3.68 -20.27
CA ALA A 241 -1.53 -2.80 -21.43
C ALA A 241 -1.01 -3.54 -22.67
N ILE A 242 0.09 -4.30 -22.54
CA ILE A 242 0.64 -5.11 -23.64
C ILE A 242 -0.38 -6.14 -24.12
N GLY A 243 -1.00 -6.91 -23.21
CA GLY A 243 -2.00 -7.92 -23.57
C GLY A 243 -3.21 -7.32 -24.31
N TYR A 244 -3.75 -6.21 -23.80
CA TYR A 244 -4.88 -5.53 -24.39
C TYR A 244 -4.56 -4.86 -25.74
N ILE A 245 -3.39 -4.24 -25.86
CA ILE A 245 -2.93 -3.62 -27.12
C ILE A 245 -2.70 -4.69 -28.19
N THR A 246 -2.05 -5.81 -27.84
CA THR A 246 -1.81 -6.92 -28.78
C THR A 246 -3.11 -7.52 -29.30
N ILE A 247 -4.09 -7.78 -28.42
CA ILE A 247 -5.42 -8.27 -28.81
C ILE A 247 -6.16 -7.23 -29.67
N GLY A 248 -6.23 -5.98 -29.22
CA GLY A 248 -6.97 -4.92 -29.90
C GLY A 248 -6.39 -4.58 -31.28
N TRP A 249 -5.08 -4.35 -31.35
CA TRP A 249 -4.37 -3.99 -32.58
C TRP A 249 -4.40 -5.10 -33.62
N SER A 250 -4.14 -6.36 -33.21
CA SER A 250 -4.15 -7.49 -34.15
C SER A 250 -5.54 -7.76 -34.71
N GLY A 251 -6.59 -7.65 -33.90
CA GLY A 251 -7.96 -7.84 -34.35
C GLY A 251 -8.47 -6.71 -35.23
N LEU A 252 -8.22 -5.45 -34.86
CA LEU A 252 -8.67 -4.28 -35.66
C LEU A 252 -8.00 -4.23 -37.03
N ARG A 253 -6.71 -4.57 -37.13
CA ARG A 253 -5.99 -4.63 -38.41
C ARG A 253 -6.52 -5.72 -39.35
N ASN A 254 -6.99 -6.84 -38.79
CA ASN A 254 -7.54 -7.95 -39.57
C ASN A 254 -9.02 -7.74 -39.93
N ALA A 255 -9.77 -6.93 -39.16
CA ALA A 255 -11.16 -6.59 -39.45
C ALA A 255 -11.35 -5.48 -40.49
N GLY A 256 -10.29 -4.70 -40.77
CA GLY A 256 -10.27 -3.65 -41.80
C GLY A 256 -9.73 -4.08 -43.17
N ARG A 257 -9.46 -5.38 -43.36
CA ARG A 257 -9.13 -6.00 -44.66
C ARG A 257 -10.27 -6.91 -45.08
#